data_AF-B9T2Y8-F1
#
_entry.id   AF-B9T2Y8-F1
#
_cell.length_a   1.000
_cell.length_b   1.000
_cell.length_c   1.000
_cell.angle_alpha   90.00
_cell.angle_beta   90.00
_cell.angle_gamma   90.00
#
_symmetry.space_group_name_H-M   'P 1'
#
loop_
_entity.id
_entity.type
_entity.pdbx_description
1 polymer ?
#
loop_
_entity_poly.entity_id
_entity_poly.type
_entity_poly.pdbx_seq_one_letter_code
_entity_poly.pdbx_strand_id
1 'polypeptide(L)'
;MFESRPAKLEFPKFQGDDPTVWHTRVEQYFDFQMTTESKKVPLASYHFEGEANEWWQWLNRAYKNEGKVVTWEALVEELWARQFEQLGNRVHGWTQKALVGTFMGGLKLEIADAIRFFKPKTLKDAIEYARMKDQQLQKQ
;
A
#
# COMPACT_ATOMS: atom_id res chain seq x y z
N MET A 1 30.75 7.08 38.31
CA MET A 1 29.44 6.98 37.65
C MET A 1 29.64 6.17 36.38
N PHE A 2 28.95 5.05 36.24
CA PHE A 2 28.94 4.30 34.97
C PHE A 2 27.90 4.97 34.08
N GLU A 3 28.35 5.70 33.05
CA GLU A 3 27.47 6.06 31.94
C GLU A 3 27.08 4.75 31.25
N SER A 4 25.85 4.32 31.46
CA SER A 4 25.25 3.25 30.67
C SER A 4 25.30 3.72 29.22
N ARG A 5 26.13 3.07 28.39
CA ARG A 5 26.13 3.34 26.94
C ARG A 5 24.67 3.27 26.48
N PRO A 6 24.14 4.32 25.83
CA PRO A 6 22.78 4.25 25.30
C PRO A 6 22.70 3.01 24.41
N ALA A 7 21.62 2.23 24.57
CA ALA A 7 21.41 1.02 23.79
C ALA A 7 21.62 1.36 22.31
N LYS A 8 22.55 0.67 21.66
CA LYS A 8 22.82 0.87 20.24
C LYS A 8 21.58 0.39 19.50
N LEU A 9 20.81 1.32 18.97
CA LEU A 9 19.65 0.99 18.14
C LEU A 9 20.15 0.27 16.90
N GLU A 10 19.58 -0.89 16.59
CA GLU A 10 19.89 -1.61 15.35
C GLU A 10 19.00 -1.10 14.23
N PHE A 11 19.55 -1.04 13.01
CA PHE A 11 18.77 -0.61 11.85
C PHE A 11 17.75 -1.70 11.46
N PRO A 12 16.47 -1.38 11.30
CA PRO A 12 15.45 -2.37 11.00
C PRO A 12 15.58 -2.91 9.57
N LYS A 13 15.53 -4.23 9.44
CA LYS A 13 15.53 -4.94 8.15
C LYS A 13 14.13 -4.93 7.53
N PHE A 14 14.07 -5.03 6.21
CA PHE A 14 12.82 -5.11 5.45
C PHE A 14 12.89 -6.20 4.39
N GLN A 15 11.84 -7.03 4.31
CA GLN A 15 11.80 -8.18 3.40
C GLN A 15 10.69 -8.09 2.34
N GLY A 16 9.87 -7.03 2.37
CA GLY A 16 8.77 -6.81 1.41
C GLY A 16 7.38 -7.02 2.00
N ASP A 17 7.28 -7.11 3.32
CA ASP A 17 6.04 -7.14 4.10
C ASP A 17 5.44 -5.72 4.27
N ASP A 18 4.43 -5.58 5.14
CA ASP A 18 3.78 -4.28 5.36
C ASP A 18 4.79 -3.24 5.85
N PRO A 19 5.01 -2.13 5.11
CA PRO A 19 6.06 -1.17 5.42
C PRO A 19 5.72 -0.28 6.64
N THR A 20 4.52 -0.34 7.22
CA THR A 20 4.08 0.56 8.29
C THR A 20 5.00 0.53 9.50
N VAL A 21 5.23 -0.65 10.06
CA VAL A 21 6.06 -0.80 11.26
C VAL A 21 7.53 -0.53 10.94
N TRP A 22 8.00 -0.97 9.77
CA TRP A 22 9.36 -0.75 9.33
C TRP A 22 9.65 0.75 9.17
N HIS A 23 8.80 1.49 8.46
CA HIS A 23 8.92 2.93 8.24
C HIS A 23 8.98 3.70 9.56
N THR A 24 8.06 3.44 10.49
CA THR A 24 8.09 4.09 11.81
C THR A 24 9.40 3.85 12.56
N ARG A 25 9.94 2.62 12.52
CA ARG A 25 11.22 2.30 13.18
C ARG A 25 12.42 2.94 12.50
N VAL A 26 12.41 3.03 11.17
CA VAL A 26 13.47 3.70 10.41
C VAL A 26 13.49 5.20 10.69
N GLU A 27 12.33 5.86 10.71
CA GLU A 27 12.23 7.28 11.05
C GLU A 27 12.75 7.53 12.48
N GLN A 28 12.33 6.72 13.45
CA GLN A 28 12.86 6.79 14.83
C GLN A 28 14.38 6.60 14.88
N TYR A 29 14.91 5.68 14.08
CA TYR A 29 16.36 5.47 13.99
C TYR A 29 17.06 6.69 13.40
N PHE A 30 16.53 7.25 12.30
CA PHE A 30 17.11 8.42 11.66
C PHE A 30 17.10 9.63 12.56
N ASP A 31 16.00 9.87 13.29
CA ASP A 31 15.90 10.95 14.27
C ASP A 31 16.89 10.79 15.41
N PHE A 32 16.95 9.59 15.99
CA PHE A 32 17.86 9.30 17.11
C PHE A 32 19.35 9.41 16.71
N GLN A 33 19.70 8.99 15.49
CA GLN A 33 21.06 9.04 14.97
C GLN A 33 21.39 10.35 14.23
N MET A 34 20.44 11.29 14.14
CA MET A 34 20.55 12.52 13.34
C MET A 34 21.04 12.25 11.90
N THR A 35 20.41 11.26 11.25
CA THR A 35 20.81 10.81 9.92
C THR A 35 20.42 11.83 8.87
N THR A 36 21.39 12.26 8.06
CA THR A 36 21.17 13.22 6.97
C THR A 36 20.43 12.60 5.79
N GLU A 37 19.62 13.37 5.06
CA GLU A 37 18.87 12.92 3.88
C GLU A 37 19.69 12.09 2.89
N SER A 38 20.91 12.52 2.57
CA SER A 38 21.81 11.82 1.64
C SER A 38 22.23 10.41 2.09
N LYS A 39 22.08 10.09 3.38
CA LYS A 39 22.44 8.79 3.96
C LYS A 39 21.24 7.87 4.16
N LYS A 40 20.00 8.38 4.10
CA LYS A 40 18.80 7.61 4.38
C LYS A 40 18.62 6.45 3.41
N VAL A 41 18.57 6.74 2.11
CA VAL A 41 18.38 5.72 1.06
C VAL A 41 19.52 4.69 1.02
N PRO A 42 20.82 5.07 1.06
CA PRO A 42 21.90 4.10 1.15
C PRO A 42 21.80 3.19 2.39
N LEU A 43 21.42 3.73 3.55
CA LEU A 43 21.33 2.94 4.78
C LEU A 43 20.13 1.97 4.75
N ALA A 44 18.97 2.46 4.32
CA ALA A 44 17.76 1.65 4.20
C ALA A 44 17.95 0.51 3.19
N SER A 45 18.44 0.84 1.99
CA SER A 45 18.61 -0.16 0.93
C SER A 45 19.66 -1.23 1.23
N TYR A 46 20.67 -0.91 2.05
CA TYR A 46 21.62 -1.91 2.54
C TYR A 46 20.97 -2.99 3.41
N HIS A 47 19.88 -2.64 4.10
CA HIS A 47 19.15 -3.55 5.00
C HIS A 47 17.89 -4.14 4.37
N PHE A 48 17.71 -3.98 3.06
CA PHE A 48 16.72 -4.71 2.30
C PHE A 48 17.20 -6.15 2.06
N GLU A 49 16.32 -7.10 2.33
CA GLU A 49 16.58 -8.53 2.20
C GLU A 49 15.49 -9.19 1.34
N GLY A 50 15.78 -10.37 0.77
CA GLY A 50 14.81 -11.14 -0.01
C GLY A 50 14.15 -10.33 -1.14
N GLU A 51 12.82 -10.41 -1.22
CA GLU A 51 12.00 -9.76 -2.27
C GLU A 51 12.09 -8.22 -2.24
N ALA A 52 12.41 -7.62 -1.09
CA ALA A 52 12.65 -6.18 -1.00
C ALA A 52 13.95 -5.78 -1.72
N ASN A 53 15.02 -6.57 -1.59
CA ASN A 53 16.30 -6.25 -2.23
C ASN A 53 16.20 -6.36 -3.76
N GLU A 54 15.54 -7.39 -4.27
CA GLU A 54 15.32 -7.57 -5.72
C GLU A 54 14.53 -6.40 -6.31
N TRP A 55 13.44 -6.01 -5.65
CA TRP A 55 12.65 -4.83 -6.03
C TRP A 55 13.47 -3.55 -6.00
N TRP A 56 14.27 -3.31 -4.96
CA TRP A 56 15.12 -2.13 -4.89
C TRP A 56 16.12 -2.07 -6.05
N GLN A 57 16.72 -3.20 -6.42
CA GLN A 57 17.63 -3.24 -7.57
C GLN A 57 16.93 -2.87 -8.87
N TRP A 58 15.68 -3.31 -9.05
CA TRP A 58 14.85 -2.91 -10.19
C TRP A 58 14.51 -1.42 -10.15
N LEU A 59 14.00 -0.91 -9.02
CA LEU A 59 13.61 0.50 -8.84
C LEU A 59 14.79 1.44 -9.10
N ASN A 60 15.93 1.17 -8.44
CA ASN A 60 17.14 1.97 -8.60
C ASN A 60 17.68 1.95 -10.04
N ARG A 61 17.53 0.81 -10.75
CA ARG A 61 17.88 0.73 -12.18
C ARG A 61 16.95 1.58 -13.03
N ALA A 62 15.64 1.55 -12.78
CA ALA A 62 14.67 2.36 -13.51
C ALA A 62 14.98 3.86 -13.38
N TYR A 63 15.21 4.35 -12.15
CA TYR A 63 15.58 5.75 -11.90
C TYR A 63 16.91 6.13 -12.57
N LYS A 64 17.92 5.26 -12.50
CA LYS A 64 19.21 5.49 -13.16
C LYS A 64 19.09 5.59 -14.67
N ASN A 65 18.23 4.77 -15.30
CA ASN A 65 17.99 4.84 -16.74
C ASN A 65 17.36 6.18 -17.16
N GLU A 66 16.62 6.82 -16.26
CA GLU A 66 16.06 8.16 -16.46
C GLU A 66 17.03 9.29 -16.03
N GLY A 67 18.25 8.96 -15.59
CA GLY A 67 19.21 9.93 -15.07
C GLY A 67 18.82 10.54 -13.71
N LYS A 68 17.92 9.88 -12.97
CA LYS A 68 17.43 10.31 -11.66
C LYS A 68 18.06 9.50 -10.53
N VAL A 69 17.98 10.04 -9.32
CA VAL A 69 18.34 9.36 -8.06
C VAL A 69 17.07 9.17 -7.25
N VAL A 70 16.93 8.00 -6.61
CA VAL A 70 15.82 7.74 -5.69
C VAL A 70 16.04 8.55 -4.41
N THR A 71 15.17 9.51 -4.11
CA THR A 71 15.16 10.23 -2.83
C THR A 71 14.48 9.40 -1.74
N TRP A 72 14.59 9.82 -0.49
CA TRP A 72 13.92 9.12 0.60
C TRP A 72 12.40 9.14 0.42
N GLU A 73 11.85 10.29 0.03
CA GLU A 73 10.43 10.47 -0.24
C GLU A 73 9.94 9.54 -1.34
N ALA A 74 10.66 9.50 -2.47
CA ALA A 74 10.34 8.60 -3.57
C ALA A 74 10.40 7.13 -3.15
N LEU A 75 11.39 6.72 -2.36
CA LEU A 75 11.48 5.36 -1.85
C LEU A 75 10.25 4.99 -0.99
N VAL A 76 9.83 5.90 -0.11
CA VAL A 76 8.67 5.70 0.77
C VAL A 76 7.38 5.63 -0.06
N GLU A 77 7.19 6.51 -1.04
CA GLU A 77 6.05 6.47 -1.96
C GLU A 77 5.96 5.14 -2.71
N GLU A 78 7.08 4.65 -3.25
CA GLU A 78 7.15 3.39 -3.99
C GLU A 78 6.89 2.17 -3.08
N LEU A 79 7.31 2.22 -1.81
CA LEU A 79 6.96 1.18 -0.82
C LEU A 79 5.45 1.12 -0.56
N TRP A 80 4.81 2.28 -0.39
CA TRP A 80 3.36 2.35 -0.17
C TRP A 80 2.57 1.93 -1.42
N ALA A 81 3.02 2.37 -2.60
CA ALA A 81 2.45 1.94 -3.87
C ALA A 81 2.50 0.42 -4.02
N ARG A 82 3.66 -0.18 -3.75
CA ARG A 82 3.82 -1.64 -3.76
C ARG A 82 2.92 -2.34 -2.76
N GLN A 83 2.83 -1.85 -1.51
CA GLN A 83 1.93 -2.44 -0.51
C GLN A 83 0.47 -2.35 -0.95
N PHE A 84 0.06 -1.22 -1.52
CA PHE A 84 -1.28 -1.04 -2.05
C PHE A 84 -1.56 -2.02 -3.20
N GLU A 85 -0.63 -2.18 -4.13
CA GLU A 85 -0.73 -3.16 -5.23
C GLU A 85 -0.79 -4.60 -4.70
N GLN A 86 0.04 -4.95 -3.71
CA GLN A 86 0.00 -6.27 -3.08
C GLN A 86 -1.35 -6.52 -2.38
N LEU A 87 -1.88 -5.54 -1.64
CA LEU A 87 -3.19 -5.64 -1.02
C LEU A 87 -4.30 -5.75 -2.08
N GLY A 88 -4.23 -4.96 -3.15
CA GLY A 88 -5.15 -5.05 -4.29
C GLY A 88 -5.10 -6.41 -4.98
N ASN A 89 -3.90 -6.98 -5.14
CA ASN A 89 -3.69 -8.31 -5.68
C ASN A 89 -4.19 -9.41 -4.73
N ARG A 90 -4.14 -9.20 -3.41
CA ARG A 90 -4.77 -10.10 -2.41
C ARG A 90 -6.30 -10.10 -2.47
N VAL A 91 -6.93 -9.11 -3.13
CA VAL A 91 -8.37 -9.14 -3.44
C VAL A 91 -8.68 -10.03 -4.66
N HIS A 92 -7.70 -10.75 -5.23
CA HIS A 92 -7.98 -11.84 -6.17
C HIS A 92 -8.27 -13.17 -5.47
N GLY A 93 -9.28 -13.90 -5.96
CA GLY A 93 -9.75 -15.18 -5.42
C GLY A 93 -11.19 -15.15 -4.90
N TRP A 94 -11.77 -13.96 -4.76
CA TRP A 94 -13.19 -13.83 -4.48
C TRP A 94 -13.98 -14.09 -5.75
N THR A 95 -14.90 -15.05 -5.70
CA THR A 95 -15.85 -15.24 -6.81
C THR A 95 -16.58 -13.93 -7.05
N GLN A 96 -16.94 -13.65 -8.31
CA GLN A 96 -17.76 -12.46 -8.63
C GLN A 96 -19.04 -12.41 -7.78
N LYS A 97 -19.59 -13.58 -7.42
CA LYS A 97 -20.70 -13.71 -6.46
C LYS A 97 -20.37 -13.17 -5.05
N ALA A 98 -19.18 -13.46 -4.53
CA ALA A 98 -18.74 -12.98 -3.22
C ALA A 98 -18.46 -11.47 -3.23
N LEU A 99 -17.86 -10.95 -4.32
CA LEU A 99 -17.66 -9.51 -4.52
C LEU A 99 -18.99 -8.76 -4.63
N VAL A 100 -19.91 -9.26 -5.45
CA VAL A 100 -21.28 -8.72 -5.57
C VAL A 100 -22.00 -8.78 -4.24
N GLY A 101 -21.93 -9.89 -3.51
CA GLY A 101 -22.57 -10.02 -2.19
C GLY A 101 -22.05 -9.01 -1.17
N THR A 102 -20.73 -8.80 -1.12
CA THR A 102 -20.10 -7.84 -0.22
C THR A 102 -20.46 -6.41 -0.58
N PHE A 103 -20.44 -6.08 -1.87
CA PHE A 103 -20.86 -4.77 -2.37
C PHE A 103 -22.34 -4.50 -2.05
N MET A 104 -23.23 -5.45 -2.34
CA MET A 104 -24.67 -5.35 -2.07
C MET A 104 -24.99 -5.24 -0.58
N GLY A 105 -24.23 -5.93 0.28
CA GLY A 105 -24.36 -5.85 1.74
C GLY A 105 -23.97 -4.49 2.33
N GLY A 106 -23.17 -3.69 1.61
CA GLY A 106 -22.79 -2.33 1.99
C GLY A 106 -23.75 -1.23 1.51
N LEU A 107 -24.75 -1.56 0.70
CA LEU A 107 -25.71 -0.59 0.15
C LEU A 107 -26.91 -0.39 1.08
N LYS A 108 -27.51 0.82 1.03
CA LYS A 108 -28.83 1.06 1.62
C LYS A 108 -29.85 0.08 1.04
N LEU A 109 -30.72 -0.48 1.88
CA LEU A 109 -31.68 -1.54 1.49
C LEU A 109 -32.49 -1.18 0.24
N GLU A 110 -32.94 0.06 0.13
CA GLU A 110 -33.73 0.54 -1.03
C GLU A 110 -32.96 0.48 -2.36
N ILE A 111 -31.64 0.70 -2.31
CA ILE A 111 -30.75 0.62 -3.47
C ILE A 111 -30.38 -0.85 -3.73
N ALA A 112 -30.08 -1.59 -2.67
CA ALA A 112 -29.75 -3.01 -2.75
C ALA A 112 -30.91 -3.82 -3.37
N ASP A 113 -32.15 -3.61 -2.93
CA ASP A 113 -33.32 -4.33 -3.45
C ASP A 113 -33.56 -4.01 -4.93
N ALA A 114 -33.41 -2.74 -5.33
CA ALA A 114 -33.51 -2.33 -6.73
C ALA A 114 -32.46 -3.02 -7.62
N ILE A 115 -31.21 -3.08 -7.17
CA ILE A 115 -30.12 -3.75 -7.91
C ILE A 115 -30.33 -5.27 -7.93
N ARG A 116 -30.95 -5.84 -6.89
CA ARG A 116 -31.22 -7.29 -6.78
C ARG A 116 -32.12 -7.80 -7.89
N PHE A 117 -33.05 -6.98 -8.39
CA PHE A 117 -33.91 -7.30 -9.53
C PHE A 117 -33.11 -7.53 -10.82
N PHE A 118 -31.99 -6.82 -11.01
CA PHE A 118 -31.14 -6.93 -12.20
C PHE A 118 -30.19 -8.13 -12.17
N LYS A 119 -30.09 -8.84 -11.03
CA LYS A 119 -29.24 -10.04 -10.85
C LYS A 119 -27.80 -9.85 -11.39
N PRO A 120 -27.04 -8.85 -10.89
CA PRO A 120 -25.69 -8.59 -11.38
C PRO A 120 -24.80 -9.82 -11.19
N LYS A 121 -24.05 -10.17 -12.25
CA LYS A 121 -23.14 -11.33 -12.24
C LYS A 121 -21.71 -10.92 -11.94
N THR A 122 -21.39 -9.64 -12.11
CA THR A 122 -20.08 -9.07 -11.81
C THR A 122 -20.19 -7.88 -10.88
N LEU A 123 -19.10 -7.58 -10.16
CA LEU A 123 -19.02 -6.38 -9.33
C LEU A 123 -19.24 -5.11 -10.15
N LYS A 124 -18.75 -5.10 -11.40
CA LYS A 124 -18.93 -3.99 -12.33
C LYS A 124 -20.41 -3.73 -12.63
N ASP A 125 -21.19 -4.77 -12.93
CA ASP A 125 -22.64 -4.64 -13.18
C ASP A 125 -23.35 -4.06 -11.95
N ALA A 126 -23.01 -4.56 -10.75
CA ALA A 126 -23.62 -4.09 -9.50
C ALA A 126 -23.33 -2.59 -9.26
N ILE A 127 -22.09 -2.14 -9.54
CA ILE A 127 -21.70 -0.73 -9.42
C ILE A 127 -22.44 0.15 -10.45
N GLU A 128 -22.56 -0.31 -11.70
CA GLU A 128 -23.28 0.44 -12.74
C GLU A 128 -24.76 0.60 -12.38
N TYR A 129 -25.43 -0.47 -11.94
CA TYR A 129 -26.83 -0.39 -11.50
C TYR A 129 -27.03 0.49 -10.27
N ALA A 130 -26.10 0.46 -9.31
CA ALA A 130 -26.14 1.35 -8.16
C ALA A 130 -26.09 2.83 -8.58
N ARG A 131 -25.19 3.18 -9.49
CA ARG A 131 -25.07 4.55 -10.02
C ARG A 131 -26.32 4.98 -10.78
N MET A 132 -26.88 4.11 -11.61
CA MET A 132 -28.13 4.40 -12.34
C MET A 132 -29.29 4.67 -11.38
N LYS A 133 -29.39 3.89 -10.29
CA LYS A 133 -30.47 4.06 -9.30
C LYS A 133 -30.28 5.32 -8.47
N ASP A 134 -29.06 5.63 -8.06
CA ASP A 134 -28.73 6.85 -7.32
C ASP A 134 -29.07 8.11 -8.14
N GLN A 135 -28.75 8.12 -9.45
CA GLN A 135 -29.14 9.20 -10.37
C GLN A 135 -30.66 9.35 -10.54
N GLN A 136 -31.43 8.27 -10.46
CA GLN A 136 -32.89 8.34 -10.51
C GLN A 136 -33.48 8.92 -9.22
N LEU A 137 -32.90 8.59 -8.06
CA LEU A 137 -33.33 9.09 -6.75
C LEU A 137 -32.99 10.57 -6.55
N GLN A 138 -31.89 11.05 -7.13
CA GLN A 138 -31.52 12.48 -7.10
C GLN A 138 -32.39 13.37 -8.02
N LYS A 139 -33.15 12.77 -8.93
CA LYS A 139 -34.04 13.47 -9.87
C LYS A 139 -35.51 13.47 -9.44
N GLN A 140 -35.82 12.91 -8.28
CA GLN A 140 -37.14 12.93 -7.64
C GLN A 140 -37.15 13.93 -6.49
#